data_AF-A0A356NH97-F1
#
_entry.id   AF-A0A356NH97-F1
#
_cell.length_a   1.000
_cell.length_b   1.000
_cell.length_c   1.000
_cell.angle_alpha   90.00
_cell.angle_beta   90.00
_cell.angle_gamma   90.00
#
_symmetry.space_group_name_H-M   'P 1'
#
loop_
_entity.id
_entity.type
_entity.pdbx_description
1 polymer ?
#
loop_
_entity_poly.entity_id
_entity_poly.type
_entity_poly.pdbx_seq_one_letter_code
_entity_poly.pdbx_strand_id
1 'polypeptide(L)'
;MKKRRLGKSGLVVSEICMGTMTFGDQTDESMAHLIMDTALDHGVNFFDIAEMYPVPPKAETFGVTEEIVGRWAKGKPRESIILATKITGAGHG
;
A
#
# COMPACT_ATOMS: atom_id res chain seq x y z
N MET A 1 -10.70 -7.42 -13.12
CA MET A 1 -10.39 -7.86 -11.74
C MET A 1 -11.59 -8.53 -11.07
N LYS A 2 -11.41 -9.70 -10.47
CA LYS A 2 -12.44 -10.31 -9.59
C LYS A 2 -12.38 -9.67 -8.21
N LYS A 3 -13.54 -9.46 -7.58
CA LYS A 3 -13.64 -8.87 -6.23
C LYS A 3 -14.32 -9.82 -5.25
N ARG A 4 -14.02 -9.67 -3.97
CA ARG A 4 -14.57 -10.47 -2.86
C ARG A 4 -14.91 -9.56 -1.68
N ARG A 5 -15.88 -9.98 -0.85
CA ARG A 5 -16.13 -9.32 0.44
C ARG A 5 -15.00 -9.61 1.41
N LEU A 6 -14.57 -8.61 2.16
CA LEU A 6 -13.57 -8.77 3.23
C LEU A 6 -14.25 -9.33 4.49
N GLY A 7 -14.17 -10.65 4.67
CA GLY A 7 -14.83 -11.34 5.78
C GLY A 7 -16.35 -11.13 5.78
N LYS A 8 -16.91 -10.81 6.94
CA LYS A 8 -18.34 -10.49 7.11
C LYS A 8 -18.68 -9.01 6.89
N SER A 9 -17.69 -8.18 6.60
CA SER A 9 -17.89 -6.73 6.44
C SER A 9 -18.60 -6.37 5.13
N GLY A 10 -18.95 -5.09 4.98
CA GLY A 10 -19.45 -4.52 3.72
C GLY A 10 -18.37 -4.18 2.71
N LEU A 11 -17.08 -4.26 3.07
CA LEU A 11 -15.97 -3.89 2.18
C LEU A 11 -15.81 -4.93 1.07
N VAL A 12 -15.66 -4.46 -0.17
CA VAL A 12 -15.44 -5.28 -1.37
C VAL A 12 -14.07 -4.94 -1.96
N VAL A 13 -13.13 -5.87 -1.79
CA VAL A 13 -11.73 -5.74 -2.21
C VAL A 13 -11.46 -6.57 -3.46
N SER A 14 -10.45 -6.20 -4.24
CA SER A 14 -9.88 -7.03 -5.29
C SER A 14 -9.38 -8.36 -4.72
N GLU A 15 -9.48 -9.43 -5.51
CA GLU A 15 -9.02 -10.77 -5.10
C GLU A 15 -7.49 -10.82 -4.88
N ILE A 16 -6.76 -9.85 -5.45
CA ILE A 16 -5.33 -9.60 -5.24
C ILE A 16 -5.18 -8.27 -4.48
N CYS A 17 -4.30 -8.25 -3.47
CA CYS A 17 -3.88 -7.05 -2.75
C CYS A 17 -2.49 -6.61 -3.22
N MET A 18 -2.29 -5.31 -3.41
CA MET A 18 -0.99 -4.72 -3.76
C MET A 18 -0.19 -4.43 -2.49
N GLY A 19 0.88 -5.21 -2.25
CA GLY A 19 1.85 -4.92 -1.19
C GLY A 19 2.87 -3.87 -1.61
N THR A 20 3.39 -3.11 -0.64
CA THR A 20 4.23 -1.92 -0.91
C THR A 20 5.56 -1.88 -0.17
N MET A 21 5.94 -2.95 0.53
CA MET A 21 7.08 -2.95 1.48
C MET A 21 8.45 -2.63 0.87
N THR A 22 8.60 -2.61 -0.45
CA THR A 22 9.86 -2.27 -1.14
C THR A 22 9.96 -0.78 -1.53
N PHE A 23 8.85 -0.04 -1.42
CA PHE A 23 8.75 1.34 -1.92
C PHE A 23 9.48 2.32 -1.00
N GLY A 24 10.50 3.00 -1.51
CA GLY A 24 11.36 3.89 -0.76
C GLY A 24 12.73 3.29 -0.39
N ASP A 25 12.99 2.02 -0.72
CA ASP A 25 14.32 1.41 -0.59
C ASP A 25 14.73 0.70 -1.90
N GLN A 26 14.20 -0.51 -2.14
CA GLN A 26 14.51 -1.28 -3.35
C GLN A 26 13.78 -0.76 -4.60
N THR A 27 12.72 0.01 -4.40
CA THR A 27 11.89 0.59 -5.46
C THR A 27 11.79 2.09 -5.22
N ASP A 28 12.31 2.90 -6.14
CA ASP A 28 12.19 4.35 -6.07
C ASP A 28 10.72 4.80 -6.24
N GLU A 29 10.44 6.06 -5.89
CA GLU A 29 9.08 6.62 -5.90
C GLU A 29 8.44 6.60 -7.29
N SER A 30 9.21 6.88 -8.34
CA SER A 30 8.68 6.92 -9.71
C SER A 30 8.22 5.53 -10.17
N MET A 31 9.01 4.51 -9.87
CA MET A 31 8.67 3.11 -10.15
C MET A 31 7.52 2.64 -9.27
N ALA A 32 7.48 3.04 -7.99
CA ALA A 32 6.38 2.73 -7.08
C ALA A 32 5.06 3.30 -7.60
N HIS A 33 5.04 4.55 -8.07
CA HIS A 33 3.85 5.17 -8.67
C HIS A 33 3.41 4.42 -9.93
N LEU A 34 4.35 4.06 -10.82
CA LEU A 34 4.04 3.28 -12.02
C LEU A 34 3.44 1.91 -11.69
N ILE A 35 3.99 1.22 -10.69
CA ILE A 35 3.46 -0.07 -10.23
C ILE A 35 2.04 0.09 -9.68
N MET A 36 1.80 1.10 -8.83
CA MET A 36 0.48 1.35 -8.25
C MET A 36 -0.56 1.79 -9.28
N ASP A 37 -0.18 2.63 -10.24
CA ASP A 37 -1.01 3.00 -11.39
C ASP A 37 -1.39 1.77 -12.21
N THR A 38 -0.40 0.95 -12.55
CA THR A 38 -0.63 -0.30 -13.29
C THR A 38 -1.60 -1.22 -12.54
N ALA A 39 -1.44 -1.37 -11.22
CA ALA A 39 -2.32 -2.18 -10.41
C ALA A 39 -3.77 -1.62 -10.41
N LEU A 40 -3.91 -0.31 -10.22
CA LEU A 40 -5.20 0.38 -10.21
C LEU A 40 -5.91 0.26 -11.56
N ASP A 41 -5.19 0.46 -12.67
CA ASP A 41 -5.70 0.34 -14.04
C ASP A 41 -6.19 -1.07 -14.36
N HIS A 42 -5.58 -2.10 -13.77
CA HIS A 42 -6.05 -3.49 -13.86
C HIS A 42 -7.17 -3.85 -12.88
N GLY A 43 -7.65 -2.87 -12.10
CA GLY A 43 -8.79 -2.95 -11.20
C GLY A 43 -8.47 -3.43 -9.79
N VAL A 44 -7.20 -3.45 -9.37
CA VAL A 44 -6.82 -3.62 -7.96
C VAL A 44 -7.28 -2.39 -7.19
N ASN A 45 -8.04 -2.60 -6.12
CA ASN A 45 -8.48 -1.51 -5.24
C ASN A 45 -7.99 -1.68 -3.80
N PHE A 46 -7.26 -2.75 -3.49
CA PHE A 46 -6.81 -3.05 -2.14
C PHE A 46 -5.28 -2.95 -2.05
N PHE A 47 -4.81 -2.03 -1.22
CA PHE A 47 -3.40 -1.68 -1.09
C PHE A 47 -2.98 -1.81 0.38
N ASP A 48 -1.87 -2.50 0.59
CA ASP A 48 -1.29 -2.79 1.89
C ASP A 48 -0.01 -1.97 2.13
N ILE A 49 0.02 -1.23 3.23
CA ILE A 49 1.13 -0.38 3.68
C ILE A 49 1.39 -0.62 5.18
N ALA A 50 2.44 -0.03 5.75
CA ALA A 50 2.69 -0.05 7.20
C ALA A 50 3.59 1.12 7.58
N GLU A 51 3.49 1.61 8.82
CA GLU A 51 4.36 2.67 9.34
C GLU A 51 5.86 2.29 9.29
N MET A 52 6.17 1.00 9.43
CA MET A 52 7.55 0.49 9.43
C MET A 52 8.16 0.37 8.03
N TYR A 53 7.34 0.35 6.98
CA TYR A 53 7.85 0.16 5.62
C TYR A 53 8.66 1.38 5.14
N PRO A 54 9.75 1.18 4.36
CA PRO A 54 10.11 -0.04 3.63
C PRO A 54 10.94 -1.08 4.42
N VAL A 55 11.16 -2.24 3.80
CA VAL A 55 11.90 -3.39 4.36
C VAL A 55 13.18 -3.67 3.54
N PRO A 56 14.34 -3.95 4.18
CA PRO A 56 14.57 -4.03 5.63
C PRO A 56 14.39 -2.67 6.32
N PRO A 57 13.75 -2.62 7.50
CA PRO A 57 13.46 -1.36 8.18
C PRO A 57 14.75 -0.68 8.65
N LYS A 58 14.84 0.63 8.40
CA LYS A 58 15.94 1.51 8.82
C LYS A 58 15.34 2.76 9.46
N ALA A 59 16.05 3.36 10.43
CA ALA A 59 15.56 4.55 11.12
C ALA A 59 15.36 5.72 10.14
N GLU A 60 16.19 5.82 9.12
CA GLU A 60 16.20 6.90 8.12
C GLU A 60 15.06 6.79 7.12
N THR A 61 14.51 5.59 6.92
CA THR A 61 13.46 5.33 5.93
C THR A 61 12.12 4.97 6.55
N PHE A 62 11.98 4.99 7.88
CA PHE A 62 10.72 4.71 8.57
C PHE A 62 9.59 5.61 8.04
N GLY A 63 8.44 5.02 7.71
CA GLY A 63 7.26 5.73 7.20
C GLY A 63 7.34 6.16 5.73
N VAL A 64 8.50 6.05 5.06
CA VAL A 64 8.69 6.54 3.68
C VAL A 64 7.71 5.90 2.70
N THR A 65 7.38 4.62 2.88
CA THR A 65 6.38 3.95 2.03
C THR A 65 5.01 4.63 2.12
N GLU A 66 4.56 5.01 3.32
CA GLU A 66 3.26 5.69 3.49
C GLU A 66 3.27 7.09 2.87
N GLU A 67 4.40 7.80 2.93
CA GLU A 67 4.54 9.10 2.27
C GLU A 67 4.46 8.99 0.74
N ILE A 68 5.16 8.01 0.15
CA ILE A 68 5.13 7.73 -1.29
C ILE A 68 3.69 7.42 -1.74
N VAL A 69 3.00 6.56 -1.00
CA VAL A 69 1.60 6.19 -1.27
C VAL A 69 0.67 7.39 -1.09
N GLY A 70 0.90 8.23 -0.09
CA GLY A 70 0.15 9.46 0.15
C GLY A 70 0.28 10.47 -1.00
N ARG A 71 1.49 10.66 -1.52
CA ARG A 71 1.75 11.51 -2.70
C ARG A 71 1.05 10.97 -3.95
N TRP A 72 1.12 9.66 -4.18
CA TRP A 72 0.41 9.00 -5.28
C TRP A 72 -1.12 9.13 -5.17
N ALA A 73 -1.68 8.89 -3.97
CA ALA A 73 -3.11 8.87 -3.75
C ALA A 73 -3.79 10.25 -3.90
N LYS A 74 -3.04 11.35 -3.74
CA LYS A 74 -3.56 12.72 -3.87
C LYS A 74 -4.19 13.01 -5.24
N GLY A 75 -3.74 12.31 -6.29
CA GLY A 75 -4.26 12.45 -7.65
C GLY A 75 -5.39 11.48 -8.02
N LYS A 76 -5.90 10.68 -7.08
CA LYS A 76 -6.84 9.58 -7.36
C LYS A 76 -8.20 9.80 -6.67
N PRO A 77 -9.31 9.28 -7.23
CA PRO A 77 -10.59 9.24 -6.52
C PRO A 77 -10.45 8.39 -5.24
N ARG A 78 -10.64 9.00 -4.06
CA ARG A 78 -10.37 8.36 -2.77
C ARG A 78 -11.18 7.08 -2.57
N GLU A 79 -12.39 7.04 -3.09
CA GLU A 79 -13.33 5.91 -3.05
C GLU A 79 -12.91 4.72 -3.93
N SER A 80 -12.01 4.95 -4.89
CA SER A 80 -11.48 3.87 -5.74
C SER A 80 -10.41 3.03 -5.04
N ILE A 81 -9.92 3.47 -3.87
CA ILE A 81 -8.78 2.88 -3.15
C ILE A 81 -9.19 2.49 -1.72
N ILE A 82 -8.90 1.25 -1.34
CA ILE A 82 -8.97 0.73 0.02
C ILE A 82 -7.52 0.59 0.50
N LEU A 83 -7.12 1.46 1.43
CA LEU A 83 -5.81 1.43 2.07
C LEU A 83 -5.90 0.70 3.41
N ALA A 84 -5.05 -0.30 3.62
CA ALA A 84 -4.82 -0.92 4.91
C ALA A 84 -3.39 -0.63 5.37
N THR A 85 -3.25 0.06 6.50
CA THR A 85 -1.96 0.25 7.18
C THR A 85 -1.88 -0.61 8.43
N LYS A 86 -0.69 -0.68 9.03
CA LYS A 86 -0.37 -1.50 10.19
C LYS A 86 0.46 -0.67 11.17
N ILE A 87 0.18 -0.87 12.44
CA ILE A 87 1.01 -0.41 13.55
C ILE A 87 1.92 -1.56 13.99
N THR A 88 3.17 -1.25 14.26
CA THR A 88 4.19 -2.18 14.73
C THR A 88 3.78 -2.74 16.08
N GLY A 89 3.98 -4.05 16.28
CA GLY A 89 3.77 -4.67 17.59
C GLY A 89 4.80 -4.21 18.63
N ALA A 90 4.63 -4.64 19.88
CA ALA A 90 5.66 -4.44 20.88
C ALA A 90 6.98 -5.08 20.40
N GLY A 91 8.07 -4.31 20.40
CA GLY A 91 9.39 -4.82 20.05
C GLY A 91 9.80 -5.89 21.04
N HIS A 92 9.91 -7.14 20.59
CA HIS A 92 10.51 -8.20 21.37
C HIS A 92 11.95 -8.33 20.91
N GLY A 93 12.86 -7.58 21.55
CA GLY A 93 14.32 -7.78 21.50
C GLY A 93 14.97 -7.76 20.12
#